data_AF-A0A2K2VPM7-F1
#
_entry.id   AF-A0A2K2VPM7-F1
#
_cell.length_a   1.000
_cell.length_b   1.000
_cell.length_c   1.000
_cell.angle_alpha   90.00
_cell.angle_beta   90.00
_cell.angle_gamma   90.00
#
_symmetry.space_group_name_H-M   'P 1'
#
loop_
_entity.id
_entity.type
_entity.pdbx_description
1 polymer ?
#
loop_
_entity_poly.entity_id
_entity_poly.type
_entity_poly.pdbx_seq_one_letter_code
_entity_poly.pdbx_strand_id
1 'polypeptide(L)'
;MDPEDLDDIKENLTRLNSLLLIVGSGDITHDEVAEISYYLQSIGRSASAYNESYSISRALGALASVIEANNHTFIEKSSSLGSLCKSFGVDLVNWVQIIFHDGAISVDVMDDTIISNSQMLGSMLTINESVNEAVDMDDIFDF
;
A
#
# COMPACT_ATOMS: atom_id res chain seq x y z
N MET A 1 4.55 -14.85 -15.44
CA MET A 1 5.74 -14.18 -14.87
C MET A 1 7.02 -14.96 -15.17
N ASP A 2 8.10 -14.31 -15.60
CA ASP A 2 9.41 -14.95 -15.76
C ASP A 2 10.15 -15.10 -14.40
N PRO A 3 11.18 -15.97 -14.31
CA PRO A 3 11.82 -16.26 -13.03
C PRO A 3 12.60 -15.09 -12.42
N GLU A 4 13.19 -14.23 -13.26
CA GLU A 4 14.00 -13.10 -12.80
C GLU A 4 13.12 -12.03 -12.15
N ASP A 5 12.03 -11.64 -12.82
CA ASP A 5 11.04 -10.69 -12.27
C ASP A 5 10.40 -11.23 -10.99
N LEU A 6 10.16 -12.55 -10.93
CA LEU A 6 9.59 -13.19 -9.76
C LEU A 6 10.55 -13.16 -8.56
N ASP A 7 11.84 -13.40 -8.79
CA ASP A 7 12.85 -13.35 -7.73
C ASP A 7 13.06 -11.91 -7.23
N ASP A 8 13.03 -10.93 -8.14
CA ASP A 8 13.03 -9.50 -7.79
C ASP A 8 11.80 -9.12 -6.94
N ILE A 9 10.61 -9.61 -7.30
CA ILE A 9 9.39 -9.40 -6.52
C ILE A 9 9.53 -9.99 -5.11
N LYS A 10 10.06 -11.22 -4.98
CA LYS A 10 10.24 -11.88 -3.68
C LYS A 10 11.24 -11.14 -2.79
N GLU A 11 12.35 -10.67 -3.35
CA GLU A 11 13.35 -9.91 -2.60
C GLU A 11 12.75 -8.61 -2.06
N ASN A 12 12.16 -7.80 -2.95
CA ASN A 12 11.52 -6.54 -2.58
C ASN A 12 10.38 -6.75 -1.57
N LEU A 13 9.58 -7.80 -1.75
CA LEU A 13 8.49 -8.14 -0.84
C LEU A 13 9.00 -8.54 0.55
N THR A 14 10.12 -9.26 0.63
CA THR A 14 10.73 -9.62 1.92
C THR A 14 11.14 -8.37 2.70
N ARG A 15 11.72 -7.38 2.01
CA ARG A 15 12.10 -6.08 2.59
C ARG A 15 10.86 -5.28 3.01
N LEU A 16 9.89 -5.14 2.11
CA LEU A 16 8.63 -4.47 2.38
C LEU A 16 7.91 -5.06 3.59
N ASN A 17 7.78 -6.38 3.67
CA ASN A 17 7.06 -7.03 4.76
C ASN A 17 7.73 -6.80 6.12
N SER A 18 9.06 -6.74 6.14
CA SER A 18 9.81 -6.39 7.36
C SER A 18 9.46 -4.98 7.85
N LEU A 19 9.34 -4.01 6.94
CA LEU A 19 8.93 -2.64 7.25
C LEU A 19 7.46 -2.57 7.68
N LEU A 20 6.55 -3.26 6.98
CA LEU A 20 5.12 -3.26 7.32
C LEU A 20 4.85 -3.84 8.72
N LEU A 21 5.66 -4.79 9.19
CA LEU A 21 5.54 -5.35 10.53
C LEU A 21 5.88 -4.34 11.64
N ILE A 22 6.77 -3.39 11.37
CA ILE A 22 7.18 -2.39 12.37
C ILE A 22 6.30 -1.13 12.36
N VAL A 23 5.49 -0.90 11.32
CA VAL A 23 4.55 0.25 11.26
C VAL A 23 3.69 0.34 12.54
N GLY A 24 3.20 -0.81 13.05
CA GLY A 24 2.37 -0.86 14.25
C GLY A 24 3.06 -0.51 15.57
N SER A 25 4.38 -0.34 15.57
CA SER A 25 5.13 0.09 16.76
C SER A 25 4.93 1.57 17.09
N GLY A 26 4.54 2.40 16.11
CA GLY A 26 4.43 3.85 16.27
C GLY A 26 5.74 4.63 16.06
N ASP A 27 6.86 3.93 15.89
CA ASP A 27 8.20 4.52 15.86
C ASP A 27 8.84 4.52 14.45
N ILE A 28 8.03 4.45 13.39
CA ILE A 28 8.53 4.45 12.02
C ILE A 28 9.04 5.84 11.60
N THR A 29 10.18 5.86 10.91
CA THR A 29 10.88 7.05 10.45
C THR A 29 10.51 7.44 9.02
N HIS A 30 10.83 8.67 8.63
CA HIS A 30 10.63 9.15 7.25
C HIS A 30 11.36 8.30 6.20
N ASP A 31 12.57 7.84 6.51
CA ASP A 31 13.36 7.00 5.62
C ASP A 31 12.69 5.64 5.43
N GLU A 32 12.18 5.04 6.51
CA GLU A 32 11.45 3.76 6.44
C GLU A 32 10.13 3.89 5.67
N VAL A 33 9.41 5.01 5.79
CA VAL A 33 8.21 5.29 4.98
C VAL A 33 8.58 5.46 3.50
N ALA A 34 9.69 6.13 3.19
CA ALA A 34 10.18 6.25 1.83
C ALA A 34 10.58 4.87 1.24
N GLU A 35 11.20 4.01 2.03
CA GLU A 35 11.51 2.63 1.65
C GLU A 35 10.24 1.80 1.39
N ILE A 36 9.19 1.93 2.20
CA ILE A 36 7.90 1.29 1.94
C ILE A 36 7.36 1.69 0.56
N SER A 37 7.32 3.00 0.26
CA SER A 37 6.88 3.48 -1.06
C SER A 37 7.77 2.95 -2.18
N TYR A 38 9.09 2.93 -1.99
CA TYR A 38 10.03 2.39 -2.96
C TYR A 38 9.76 0.91 -3.28
N TYR A 39 9.63 0.06 -2.27
CA TYR A 39 9.41 -1.37 -2.50
C TYR A 39 8.05 -1.64 -3.15
N LEU A 40 7.00 -0.90 -2.78
CA LEU A 40 5.70 -0.97 -3.45
C LEU A 40 5.82 -0.63 -4.95
N GLN A 41 6.56 0.42 -5.30
CA GLN A 41 6.80 0.79 -6.70
C GLN A 41 7.61 -0.26 -7.44
N SER A 42 8.67 -0.80 -6.82
CA SER A 42 9.54 -1.82 -7.43
C SER A 42 8.79 -3.13 -7.71
N ILE A 43 7.98 -3.60 -6.75
CA ILE A 43 7.10 -4.76 -6.94
C ILE A 43 6.07 -4.46 -8.03
N GLY A 44 5.40 -3.31 -7.96
CA GLY A 44 4.39 -2.92 -8.94
C GLY A 44 4.96 -2.81 -10.36
N ARG A 45 6.21 -2.33 -10.52
CA ARG A 45 6.87 -2.24 -11.82
C ARG A 45 7.15 -3.61 -12.41
N SER A 46 7.68 -4.54 -11.62
CA SER A 46 7.98 -5.91 -12.08
C SER A 46 6.68 -6.65 -12.44
N ALA A 47 5.63 -6.47 -11.63
CA ALA A 47 4.30 -7.02 -11.90
C ALA A 47 3.61 -6.42 -13.15
N SER A 48 3.98 -5.20 -13.57
CA SER A 48 3.32 -4.49 -14.68
C SER A 48 3.53 -5.14 -16.05
N ALA A 49 4.57 -5.97 -16.20
CA ALA A 49 4.89 -6.67 -17.43
C ALA A 49 3.91 -7.80 -17.77
N TYR A 50 3.08 -8.22 -16.82
CA TYR A 50 2.20 -9.38 -16.96
C TYR A 50 0.73 -8.99 -16.79
N ASN A 51 -0.11 -9.44 -17.73
CA ASN A 51 -1.54 -9.15 -17.71
C ASN A 51 -2.22 -9.65 -16.43
N GLU A 52 -1.81 -10.83 -15.94
CA GLU A 52 -2.33 -11.46 -14.72
C GLU A 52 -2.06 -10.68 -13.43
N SER A 53 -1.11 -9.74 -13.44
CA SER A 53 -0.72 -8.96 -12.26
C SER A 53 -0.80 -7.44 -12.48
N TYR A 54 -1.38 -7.01 -13.60
CA TYR A 54 -1.46 -5.60 -13.97
C TYR A 54 -2.36 -4.80 -13.02
N SER A 55 -3.47 -5.40 -12.59
CA SER A 55 -4.37 -4.90 -11.54
C SER A 55 -3.61 -4.58 -10.24
N ILE A 56 -2.80 -5.53 -9.78
CA ILE A 56 -1.96 -5.39 -8.59
C ILE A 56 -0.91 -4.32 -8.79
N SER A 57 -0.21 -4.33 -9.92
CA SER A 57 0.77 -3.28 -10.26
C SER A 57 0.20 -1.87 -10.10
N ARG A 58 -1.02 -1.65 -10.63
CA ARG A 58 -1.71 -0.37 -10.53
C ARG A 58 -2.08 -0.01 -9.09
N ALA A 59 -2.55 -0.96 -8.30
CA ALA A 59 -2.90 -0.74 -6.90
C ALA A 59 -1.66 -0.38 -6.06
N LEU A 60 -0.57 -1.14 -6.20
CA LEU A 60 0.69 -0.89 -5.50
C LEU A 60 1.30 0.47 -5.85
N GLY A 61 1.33 0.82 -7.15
CA GLY A 61 1.82 2.13 -7.58
C GLY A 61 0.97 3.29 -7.06
N ALA A 62 -0.36 3.12 -7.02
CA ALA A 62 -1.27 4.12 -6.47
C ALA A 62 -1.04 4.29 -4.96
N LEU A 63 -0.96 3.20 -4.19
CA LEU A 63 -0.69 3.26 -2.76
C LEU A 63 0.68 3.90 -2.46
N ALA A 64 1.72 3.53 -3.19
CA ALA A 64 3.04 4.11 -3.02
C ALA A 64 3.02 5.64 -3.20
N SER A 65 2.33 6.10 -4.24
CA SER A 65 2.15 7.55 -4.51
C SER A 65 1.40 8.24 -3.37
N VAL A 66 0.36 7.60 -2.82
CA VAL A 66 -0.41 8.14 -1.70
C VAL A 66 0.43 8.20 -0.42
N ILE A 67 1.20 7.15 -0.11
CA ILE A 67 2.09 7.12 1.07
C ILE A 67 3.17 8.20 0.94
N GLU A 68 3.77 8.34 -0.25
CA GLU A 68 4.79 9.36 -0.51
C GLU A 68 4.23 10.78 -0.32
N ALA A 69 3.04 11.05 -0.86
CA ALA A 69 2.37 12.35 -0.72
C ALA A 69 1.92 12.64 0.73
N ASN A 70 1.68 11.61 1.54
CA ASN A 70 1.14 11.72 2.90
C ASN A 70 2.11 11.17 3.95
N ASN A 71 3.42 11.29 3.72
CA ASN A 71 4.46 10.67 4.57
C ASN A 71 4.31 11.05 6.06
N HIS A 72 4.12 12.35 6.36
CA HIS A 72 3.88 12.81 7.73
C HIS A 72 2.64 12.15 8.35
N THR A 73 1.51 12.16 7.65
CA THR A 73 0.26 11.53 8.11
C THR A 73 0.42 10.02 8.32
N PHE A 74 1.22 9.35 7.48
CA PHE A 74 1.51 7.94 7.61
C PHE A 74 2.25 7.64 8.92
N ILE A 75 3.27 8.45 9.25
CA ILE A 75 4.02 8.33 10.51
C ILE A 75 3.10 8.59 11.70
N GLU A 76 2.32 9.69 11.67
CA GLU A 76 1.38 10.04 12.74
C GLU A 76 0.35 8.93 13.01
N LYS A 77 -0.12 8.26 11.96
CA LYS A 77 -1.13 7.20 12.05
C LYS A 77 -0.53 5.79 12.15
N SER A 78 0.80 5.64 12.15
CA SER A 78 1.49 4.36 12.02
C SER A 78 1.01 3.29 13.03
N SER A 79 0.86 3.66 14.30
CA SER A 79 0.31 2.79 15.34
C SER A 79 -1.08 2.23 15.02
N SER A 80 -1.95 3.02 14.39
CA SER A 80 -3.30 2.63 13.99
C SER A 80 -3.32 1.85 12.66
N LEU A 81 -2.33 2.09 11.80
CA LEU A 81 -2.18 1.39 10.51
C LEU A 81 -1.57 0.00 10.67
N GLY A 82 -0.87 -0.27 11.78
CA GLY A 82 -0.08 -1.49 11.99
C GLY A 82 -0.80 -2.80 11.66
N SER A 83 -2.03 -2.99 12.13
CA SER A 83 -2.78 -4.23 11.85
C SER A 83 -3.11 -4.36 10.36
N LEU A 84 -3.44 -3.26 9.70
CA LEU A 84 -3.80 -3.25 8.28
C LEU A 84 -2.55 -3.45 7.40
N CYS A 85 -1.44 -2.78 7.73
CA CYS A 85 -0.14 -2.98 7.08
C CYS A 85 0.35 -4.43 7.21
N LYS A 86 0.19 -5.03 8.39
CA LYS A 86 0.54 -6.44 8.61
C LYS A 86 -0.30 -7.39 7.75
N SER A 87 -1.63 -7.22 7.74
CA SER A 87 -2.51 -8.05 6.90
C SER A 87 -2.16 -7.88 5.42
N PHE A 88 -1.96 -6.64 4.98
CA PHE A 88 -1.57 -6.34 3.60
C PHE A 88 -0.25 -7.01 3.20
N GLY A 89 0.76 -7.00 4.08
CA GLY A 89 2.03 -7.71 3.84
C GLY A 89 1.84 -9.23 3.70
N VAL A 90 0.96 -9.82 4.51
CA VAL A 90 0.59 -11.25 4.39
C VAL A 90 -0.13 -11.55 3.09
N ASP A 91 -1.06 -10.69 2.67
CA ASP A 91 -1.80 -10.87 1.41
C ASP A 91 -0.85 -10.87 0.21
N LEU A 92 0.13 -9.95 0.19
CA LEU A 92 1.15 -9.91 -0.87
C LEU A 92 2.02 -11.16 -0.90
N VAL A 93 2.42 -11.70 0.27
CA VAL A 93 3.18 -12.97 0.34
C VAL A 93 2.36 -14.13 -0.20
N ASN A 94 1.08 -14.21 0.17
CA ASN A 94 0.18 -15.25 -0.32
C ASN A 94 -0.06 -15.13 -1.83
N TRP A 95 -0.21 -13.91 -2.34
CA TRP A 95 -0.36 -13.65 -3.77
C TRP A 95 0.82 -14.16 -4.60
N VAL A 96 2.07 -13.90 -4.17
CA VAL A 96 3.26 -14.44 -4.84
C VAL A 96 3.26 -15.97 -4.83
N GLN A 97 2.83 -16.61 -3.73
CA GLN A 97 2.72 -18.08 -3.65
C GLN A 97 1.65 -18.64 -4.59
N ILE A 98 0.51 -17.96 -4.72
CA ILE A 98 -0.62 -18.40 -5.56
C ILE A 98 -0.30 -18.24 -7.05
N ILE A 99 0.28 -17.11 -7.45
CA ILE A 99 0.76 -16.90 -8.84
C ILE A 99 1.73 -18.02 -9.24
N PHE A 100 2.56 -18.48 -8.30
CA PHE A 100 3.53 -19.53 -8.56
C PHE A 100 2.91 -20.94 -8.69
N HIS A 101 1.75 -21.21 -8.07
CA HIS A 101 1.26 -22.57 -7.89
C HIS A 101 -0.10 -22.91 -8.53
N ASP A 102 -1.08 -21.99 -8.59
CA ASP A 102 -2.49 -22.41 -8.61
C ASP A 102 -3.40 -21.89 -9.74
N GLY A 103 -2.86 -21.18 -10.73
CA GLY A 103 -3.53 -20.95 -12.02
C GLY A 103 -5.03 -20.61 -12.00
N ALA A 104 -5.33 -19.31 -12.01
CA ALA A 104 -6.58 -18.64 -12.42
C ALA A 104 -7.60 -18.24 -11.34
N ILE A 105 -8.31 -19.12 -10.63
CA ILE A 105 -9.48 -18.67 -9.82
C ILE A 105 -9.08 -18.02 -8.48
N SER A 106 -8.04 -18.55 -7.83
CA SER A 106 -7.54 -18.02 -6.56
C SER A 106 -6.80 -16.69 -6.71
N VAL A 107 -6.33 -16.38 -7.92
CA VAL A 107 -5.65 -15.12 -8.25
C VAL A 107 -6.65 -13.96 -8.22
N ASP A 108 -7.80 -14.10 -8.88
CA ASP A 108 -8.80 -13.01 -8.98
C ASP A 108 -9.31 -12.55 -7.60
N VAL A 109 -9.60 -13.49 -6.68
CA VAL A 109 -10.08 -13.16 -5.32
C VAL A 109 -8.99 -12.51 -4.47
N MET A 110 -7.74 -12.96 -4.64
CA MET A 110 -6.61 -12.37 -3.93
C MET A 110 -6.31 -10.96 -4.45
N ASP A 111 -6.42 -10.76 -5.76
CA ASP A 111 -6.27 -9.46 -6.40
C ASP A 111 -7.27 -8.45 -5.84
N ASP A 112 -8.56 -8.82 -5.77
CA ASP A 112 -9.60 -7.96 -5.18
C ASP A 112 -9.29 -7.59 -3.73
N THR A 113 -8.77 -8.55 -2.94
CA THR A 113 -8.39 -8.34 -1.54
C THR A 113 -7.24 -7.34 -1.42
N ILE A 114 -6.17 -7.53 -2.21
CA ILE A 114 -5.00 -6.65 -2.21
C ILE A 114 -5.39 -5.25 -2.68
N ILE A 115 -6.20 -5.15 -3.74
CA ILE A 115 -6.69 -3.86 -4.27
C ILE A 115 -7.52 -3.14 -3.21
N SER A 116 -8.44 -3.84 -2.55
CA SER A 116 -9.27 -3.25 -1.50
C SER A 116 -8.45 -2.78 -0.30
N ASN A 117 -7.51 -3.60 0.18
CA ASN A 117 -6.63 -3.24 1.30
C ASN A 117 -5.71 -2.05 0.94
N SER A 118 -5.22 -2.02 -0.29
CA SER A 118 -4.45 -0.90 -0.84
C SER A 118 -5.27 0.40 -0.86
N GLN A 119 -6.52 0.35 -1.30
CA GLN A 119 -7.43 1.50 -1.31
C GLN A 119 -7.81 1.95 0.11
N MET A 120 -8.03 1.00 1.02
CA MET A 120 -8.34 1.29 2.42
C MET A 120 -7.18 2.00 3.10
N LEU A 121 -5.95 1.48 2.95
CA LEU A 121 -4.72 2.12 3.45
C LEU A 121 -4.59 3.55 2.89
N GLY A 122 -4.75 3.71 1.57
CA GLY A 122 -4.66 5.03 0.94
C GLY A 122 -5.72 6.01 1.47
N SER A 123 -6.95 5.55 1.66
CA SER A 123 -8.05 6.37 2.19
C SER A 123 -7.80 6.85 3.61
N MET A 124 -7.21 6.01 4.47
CA MET A 124 -6.88 6.39 5.86
C MET A 124 -5.86 7.53 5.96
N LEU A 125 -5.08 7.76 4.89
CA LEU A 125 -4.09 8.83 4.80
C LEU A 125 -4.68 10.15 4.30
N THR A 126 -5.73 10.10 3.46
CA THR A 126 -6.31 11.28 2.80
C THR A 126 -7.55 11.85 3.50
N ILE A 127 -8.18 11.11 4.42
CA ILE A 127 -9.43 11.52 5.11
C ILE A 127 -9.28 12.77 6.01
N ASN A 128 -8.05 13.25 6.28
CA ASN A 128 -7.83 14.39 7.19
C ASN A 128 -7.78 15.77 6.52
N GLU A 129 -7.77 15.89 5.19
CA GLU A 129 -7.70 17.22 4.53
C GLU A 129 -9.05 17.92 4.39
N SER A 130 -10.18 17.25 4.64
CA SER A 130 -11.52 17.78 4.36
C SER A 130 -12.30 18.32 5.59
N VAL A 131 -11.68 18.43 6.76
CA VAL A 131 -12.36 18.94 7.98
C VAL A 131 -11.87 20.32 8.44
N ASN A 132 -10.76 20.82 7.91
CA ASN A 132 -10.22 22.15 8.28
C ASN A 132 -10.54 23.29 7.30
N GLU A 133 -11.32 23.03 6.24
CA GLU A 133 -11.91 24.06 5.37
C GLU A 133 -13.42 24.21 5.57
N ALA A 134 -13.92 23.98 6.79
CA ALA A 134 -15.15 24.64 7.22
C ALA A 134 -14.80 26.09 7.56
N VAL A 135 -14.62 26.85 6.48
CA VAL A 135 -14.62 28.30 6.42
C VAL A 135 -15.67 28.84 7.38
N ASP A 136 -15.24 29.82 8.17
CA ASP A 136 -16.01 30.67 9.07
C ASP A 136 -17.34 31.12 8.42
N MET A 137 -18.36 30.27 8.50
CA MET A 137 -19.72 30.52 8.00
C MET A 137 -20.48 31.47 8.94
N ASP A 138 -19.86 31.90 10.04
CA ASP A 138 -20.40 32.90 10.95
C ASP A 138 -20.16 34.33 10.42
N ASP A 139 -19.17 34.55 9.54
CA ASP A 139 -18.87 35.88 8.95
C ASP A 139 -19.72 36.21 7.70
N ILE A 140 -20.52 35.28 7.17
CA ILE A 140 -21.25 35.47 5.90
C ILE A 140 -22.66 36.06 6.07
N PHE A 141 -23.17 36.16 7.31
CA PHE A 141 -24.54 36.62 7.62
C PHE A 141 -24.61 37.85 8.54
N ASP A 142 -23.49 38.54 8.79
CA ASP A 142 -23.52 39.88 9.42
C ASP A 142 -23.73 40.96 8.34
N PHE A 143 -24.98 41.14 7.92
CA PHE A 143 -25.46 42.26 7.10
C PHE A 143 -26.64 42.99 7.77
#